data_AF-A0AAW8NR37-F1
#
_entry.id   AF-A0AAW8NR37-F1
#
_cell.length_a   1.000
_cell.length_b   1.000
_cell.length_c   1.000
_cell.angle_alpha   90.00
_cell.angle_beta   90.00
_cell.angle_gamma   90.00
#
_symmetry.space_group_name_H-M   'P 1'
#
loop_
_entity.id
_entity.type
_entity.pdbx_description
1 polymer ?
#
loop_
_entity_poly.entity_id
_entity_poly.type
_entity_poly.pdbx_seq_one_letter_code
_entity_poly.pdbx_strand_id
1 'polypeptide(L)'
;MLYSITSSADDIELATSELPITLQTLLESSGRSNVIGLVQAGVLNQATLSQTGASNMIDLIQVGNNNQAEVIQLGQDNEVELLQLGADNQAFITQIGDDNLVQINQLGSASFSIEQIADGAAMTITQY
;
A
#
# COMPACT_ATOMS: atom_id res chain seq x y z
N MET A 1 -30.95 47.67 7.45
CA MET A 1 -29.60 47.19 7.05
C MET A 1 -29.32 45.93 7.86
N LEU A 2 -28.65 44.93 7.27
CA LEU A 2 -28.10 43.75 7.95
C LEU A 2 -26.78 44.19 8.66
N TYR A 3 -26.04 43.47 9.49
CA TYR A 3 -25.92 42.06 9.97
C TYR A 3 -25.42 42.14 11.46
N SER A 4 -25.32 41.11 12.30
CA SER A 4 -25.66 39.67 12.32
C SER A 4 -25.74 39.23 13.81
N ILE A 5 -25.85 37.92 14.11
CA ILE A 5 -25.60 37.36 15.46
C ILE A 5 -24.18 36.79 15.48
N THR A 6 -23.34 37.16 16.45
CA THR A 6 -22.01 36.56 16.65
C THR A 6 -22.13 35.22 17.37
N SER A 7 -21.99 34.12 16.63
CA SER A 7 -21.83 32.79 17.20
C SER A 7 -20.42 32.64 17.74
N SER A 8 -20.28 32.59 19.07
CA SER A 8 -19.07 32.11 19.73
C SER A 8 -19.09 30.57 19.70
N ALA A 9 -18.73 30.00 18.56
CA ALA A 9 -18.14 28.67 18.58
C ALA A 9 -16.66 28.88 18.90
N ASP A 10 -16.17 28.23 19.96
CA ASP A 10 -14.73 28.03 20.10
C ASP A 10 -14.33 27.09 18.96
N ASP A 11 -13.89 27.68 17.84
CA ASP A 11 -13.12 26.97 16.84
C ASP A 11 -11.82 26.55 17.50
N ILE A 12 -11.86 25.37 18.14
CA ILE A 12 -10.66 24.60 18.43
C ILE A 12 -10.12 24.20 17.07
N GLU A 13 -9.33 25.11 16.51
CA GLU A 13 -8.41 24.86 15.41
C GLU A 13 -7.45 23.78 15.90
N LEU A 14 -7.87 22.51 15.74
CA LEU A 14 -6.98 21.38 15.84
C LEU A 14 -5.92 21.65 14.78
N ALA A 15 -4.75 22.08 15.25
CA ALA A 15 -3.54 22.12 14.47
C ALA A 15 -3.16 20.67 14.12
N THR A 16 -3.88 20.10 13.17
CA THR A 16 -3.36 19.02 12.32
C THR A 16 -2.18 19.64 11.61
N SER A 17 -1.00 19.50 12.24
CA SER A 17 0.27 19.68 11.58
C SER A 17 0.34 18.63 10.49
N GLU A 18 -0.25 18.95 9.34
CA GLU A 18 -0.14 18.18 8.11
C GLU A 18 1.31 18.28 7.65
N LEU A 19 2.15 17.43 8.25
CA LEU A 19 3.47 17.11 7.73
C LEU A 19 3.25 16.70 6.28
N PRO A 20 3.96 17.32 5.31
CA PRO A 20 3.64 17.16 3.91
C PRO A 20 3.70 15.68 3.50
N ILE A 21 2.54 15.15 3.13
CA ILE A 21 2.41 13.79 2.59
C ILE A 21 2.97 13.83 1.17
N THR A 22 4.27 13.54 1.03
CA THR A 22 4.91 13.40 -0.29
C THR A 22 4.49 12.06 -0.92
N LEU A 23 3.27 12.03 -1.45
CA LEU A 23 2.66 10.89 -2.13
C LEU A 23 3.40 10.61 -3.45
N GLN A 24 4.29 9.62 -3.47
CA GLN A 24 4.82 9.01 -4.69
C GLN A 24 4.23 7.61 -4.83
N THR A 25 3.13 7.53 -5.57
CA THR A 25 2.51 6.28 -5.99
C THR A 25 2.54 6.17 -7.51
N LEU A 26 3.03 5.04 -8.01
CA LEU A 26 2.84 4.63 -9.40
C LEU A 26 1.94 3.39 -9.43
N LEU A 27 0.77 3.50 -10.06
CA LEU A 27 -0.17 2.40 -10.27
C LEU A 27 -0.27 2.10 -11.76
N GLU A 28 0.13 0.90 -12.15
CA GLU A 28 0.00 0.39 -13.52
C GLU A 28 -0.88 -0.86 -13.51
N SER A 29 -1.93 -0.90 -14.32
CA SER A 29 -2.81 -2.05 -14.41
C SER A 29 -3.25 -2.31 -15.84
N SER A 30 -2.81 -3.44 -16.39
CA SER A 30 -2.98 -3.82 -17.79
C SER A 30 -3.77 -5.12 -17.89
N GLY A 31 -5.03 -5.01 -18.29
CA GLY A 31 -5.93 -6.12 -18.60
C GLY A 31 -7.30 -6.01 -17.93
N ARG A 32 -7.96 -7.15 -17.66
CA ARG A 32 -9.39 -7.18 -17.25
C ARG A 32 -9.53 -7.47 -15.76
N SER A 33 -10.37 -6.70 -15.08
CA SER A 33 -10.77 -6.92 -13.67
C SER A 33 -9.63 -6.91 -12.64
N ASN A 34 -8.45 -6.41 -13.00
CA ASN A 34 -7.36 -6.18 -12.05
C ASN A 34 -7.76 -5.08 -11.04
N VAL A 35 -7.39 -5.24 -9.77
CA VAL A 35 -7.70 -4.34 -8.66
C VAL A 35 -6.43 -3.97 -7.90
N ILE A 36 -6.28 -2.68 -7.59
CA ILE A 36 -5.25 -2.18 -6.67
C ILE A 36 -5.91 -1.33 -5.58
N GLY A 37 -5.81 -1.80 -4.33
CA GLY A 37 -6.01 -1.02 -3.11
C GLY A 37 -4.67 -0.48 -2.60
N LEU A 38 -4.63 0.80 -2.24
CA LEU A 38 -3.49 1.41 -1.56
C LEU A 38 -3.98 2.39 -0.49
N VAL A 39 -3.48 2.20 0.72
CA VAL A 39 -3.63 3.13 1.85
C VAL A 39 -2.25 3.49 2.38
N GLN A 40 -1.90 4.77 2.35
CA GLN A 40 -0.67 5.29 2.96
C GLN A 40 -1.02 6.30 4.05
N ALA A 41 -0.47 6.12 5.24
CA ALA A 41 -0.62 7.04 6.37
C ALA A 41 0.75 7.35 7.00
N GLY A 42 1.09 8.63 7.12
CA GLY A 42 2.39 9.10 7.62
C GLY A 42 3.24 9.76 6.53
N VAL A 43 4.57 9.71 6.68
CA VAL A 43 5.48 10.63 5.96
C VAL A 43 6.51 9.85 5.12
N LEU A 44 6.69 10.26 3.86
CA LEU A 44 7.66 9.68 2.90
C LEU A 44 7.43 8.18 2.57
N ASN A 45 6.23 7.65 2.75
CA ASN A 45 5.90 6.30 2.28
C ASN A 45 5.83 6.26 0.75
N GLN A 46 6.31 5.18 0.13
CA GLN A 46 6.43 5.01 -1.32
C GLN A 46 5.86 3.66 -1.75
N ALA A 47 5.10 3.64 -2.85
CA ALA A 47 4.46 2.44 -3.38
C ALA A 47 4.49 2.42 -4.92
N THR A 48 5.10 1.39 -5.50
CA THR A 48 5.13 1.13 -6.94
C THR A 48 4.42 -0.19 -7.21
N LEU A 49 3.23 -0.15 -7.81
CA LEU A 49 2.36 -1.32 -7.97
C LEU A 49 2.02 -1.51 -9.45
N SER A 50 2.37 -2.67 -10.02
CA SER A 50 2.17 -2.99 -11.43
C SER A 50 1.51 -4.36 -11.61
N GLN A 51 0.42 -4.41 -12.39
CA GLN A 51 -0.33 -5.63 -12.68
C GLN A 51 -0.46 -5.82 -14.19
N THR A 52 -0.09 -6.99 -14.69
CA THR A 52 -0.28 -7.38 -16.10
C THR A 52 -0.97 -8.74 -16.20
N GLY A 53 -2.16 -8.76 -16.83
CA GLY A 53 -2.98 -9.95 -16.99
C GLY A 53 -4.43 -9.71 -16.53
N ALA A 54 -5.09 -10.68 -15.90
CA ALA A 54 -6.51 -10.56 -15.54
C ALA A 54 -6.81 -10.98 -14.10
N SER A 55 -7.81 -10.35 -13.49
CA SER A 55 -8.29 -10.63 -12.13
C SER A 55 -7.26 -10.53 -11.01
N ASN A 56 -6.08 -9.93 -11.25
CA ASN A 56 -5.05 -9.81 -10.23
C ASN A 56 -5.46 -8.78 -9.16
N MET A 57 -5.07 -9.00 -7.90
CA MET A 57 -5.35 -8.11 -6.78
C MET A 57 -4.08 -7.73 -6.02
N ILE A 58 -3.93 -6.45 -5.71
CA ILE A 58 -2.96 -5.93 -4.72
C ILE A 58 -3.76 -5.14 -3.69
N ASP A 59 -3.61 -5.43 -2.40
CA ASP A 59 -4.01 -4.55 -1.30
C ASP A 59 -2.77 -4.21 -0.46
N LEU A 60 -2.43 -2.92 -0.41
CA LEU A 60 -1.26 -2.40 0.29
C LEU A 60 -1.65 -1.36 1.32
N ILE A 61 -1.27 -1.59 2.57
CA ILE A 61 -1.44 -0.65 3.68
C ILE A 61 -0.07 -0.31 4.28
N GLN A 62 0.34 0.95 4.20
CA GLN A 62 1.59 1.46 4.80
C GLN A 62 1.27 2.52 5.87
N VAL A 63 1.67 2.26 7.11
CA VAL A 63 1.43 3.15 8.26
C VAL A 63 2.74 3.47 8.97
N GLY A 64 3.11 4.75 8.99
CA GLY A 64 4.32 5.26 9.62
C GLY A 64 5.22 6.00 8.62
N ASN A 65 6.54 5.85 8.72
CA ASN A 65 7.49 6.73 8.04
C ASN A 65 8.47 5.99 7.12
N ASN A 66 8.72 6.53 5.93
CA ASN A 66 9.72 6.03 4.98
C ASN A 66 9.57 4.52 4.63
N ASN A 67 8.35 4.00 4.67
CA ASN A 67 8.07 2.63 4.25
C ASN A 67 8.00 2.56 2.71
N GLN A 68 8.64 1.56 2.10
CA GLN A 68 8.69 1.35 0.66
C GLN A 68 8.11 -0.02 0.30
N ALA A 69 7.28 -0.03 -0.73
CA ALA A 69 6.74 -1.24 -1.32
C ALA A 69 6.84 -1.20 -2.84
N GLU A 70 7.29 -2.30 -3.44
CA GLU A 70 7.26 -2.54 -4.87
C GLU A 70 6.57 -3.89 -5.10
N VAL A 71 5.50 -3.91 -5.90
CA VAL A 71 4.70 -5.10 -6.16
C VAL A 71 4.45 -5.24 -7.65
N ILE A 72 4.83 -6.37 -8.22
CA ILE A 72 4.67 -6.68 -9.64
C ILE A 72 3.97 -8.04 -9.79
N GLN A 73 2.83 -8.06 -10.47
CA GLN A 73 2.07 -9.28 -10.78
C GLN A 73 1.99 -9.51 -12.29
N LEU A 74 2.39 -10.69 -12.75
CA LEU A 74 2.31 -11.12 -14.15
C LEU A 74 1.60 -12.47 -14.26
N GLY A 75 0.34 -12.45 -14.70
CA GLY A 75 -0.49 -13.66 -14.87
C GLY A 75 -1.96 -13.40 -14.57
N GLN A 76 -2.67 -14.42 -14.10
CA GLN A 76 -4.09 -14.36 -13.76
C GLN A 76 -4.35 -14.74 -12.30
N ASP A 77 -5.35 -14.08 -11.71
CA ASP A 77 -5.87 -14.41 -10.37
C ASP A 77 -4.78 -14.43 -9.27
N ASN A 78 -3.70 -13.65 -9.44
CA ASN A 78 -2.66 -13.47 -8.42
C ASN A 78 -3.11 -12.43 -7.37
N GLU A 79 -2.74 -12.65 -6.12
CA GLU A 79 -3.13 -11.83 -4.97
C GLU A 79 -1.92 -11.47 -4.08
N VAL A 80 -1.79 -10.19 -3.75
CA VAL A 80 -0.82 -9.66 -2.77
C VAL A 80 -1.56 -8.85 -1.71
N GLU A 81 -1.47 -9.28 -0.45
CA GLU A 81 -1.82 -8.47 0.72
C GLU A 81 -0.53 -8.06 1.45
N LEU A 82 -0.27 -6.76 1.60
CA LEU A 82 0.92 -6.24 2.26
C LEU A 82 0.57 -5.15 3.28
N LEU A 83 0.84 -5.42 4.55
CA LEU A 83 0.75 -4.47 5.65
C LEU A 83 2.16 -4.12 6.17
N GLN A 84 2.53 -2.84 6.09
CA GLN A 84 3.76 -2.30 6.70
C GLN A 84 3.39 -1.32 7.82
N LEU A 85 3.81 -1.60 9.05
CA LEU A 85 3.58 -0.74 10.22
C LEU A 85 4.90 -0.43 10.93
N GLY A 86 5.31 0.83 10.89
CA GLY A 86 6.54 1.29 11.54
C GLY A 86 7.35 2.25 10.68
N ALA A 87 8.66 2.09 10.66
CA ALA A 87 9.56 2.95 9.90
C ALA A 87 10.62 2.17 9.13
N ASP A 88 10.97 2.68 7.94
CA ASP A 88 11.99 2.11 7.07
C ASP A 88 11.70 0.66 6.62
N ASN A 89 10.43 0.23 6.62
CA ASN A 89 10.05 -1.09 6.12
C ASN A 89 10.14 -1.15 4.60
N GLN A 90 10.77 -2.19 4.07
CA GLN A 90 10.91 -2.41 2.63
C GLN A 90 10.33 -3.77 2.24
N ALA A 91 9.52 -3.81 1.18
CA ALA A 91 8.97 -5.03 0.61
C ALA A 91 9.05 -4.97 -0.92
N PHE A 92 9.69 -5.95 -1.53
CA PHE A 92 9.73 -6.16 -2.97
C PHE A 92 9.05 -7.49 -3.27
N ILE A 93 7.99 -7.50 -4.08
CA ILE A 93 7.17 -8.68 -4.35
C ILE A 93 6.98 -8.82 -5.85
N THR A 94 7.42 -9.95 -6.40
CA THR A 94 7.22 -10.32 -7.81
C THR A 94 6.51 -11.66 -7.88
N GLN A 95 5.30 -11.69 -8.43
CA GLN A 95 4.54 -12.91 -8.73
C GLN A 95 4.46 -13.13 -10.24
N ILE A 96 4.84 -14.33 -10.69
CA ILE A 96 4.83 -14.75 -12.09
C ILE A 96 4.21 -16.15 -12.18
N GLY A 97 3.08 -16.25 -12.89
CA GLY A 97 2.25 -17.45 -12.99
C GLY A 97 0.79 -17.12 -12.64
N ASP A 98 -0.03 -18.15 -12.50
CA ASP A 98 -1.47 -17.99 -12.18
C ASP A 98 -1.79 -18.48 -10.74
N ASP A 99 -2.86 -17.97 -10.13
CA ASP A 99 -3.36 -18.37 -8.78
C ASP A 99 -2.35 -18.21 -7.61
N ASN A 100 -1.39 -17.28 -7.66
CA ASN A 100 -0.43 -17.10 -6.55
C ASN A 100 -0.94 -16.15 -5.45
N LEU A 101 -0.68 -16.51 -4.18
CA LEU A 101 -1.00 -15.69 -3.01
C LEU A 101 0.26 -15.32 -2.22
N VAL A 102 0.44 -14.02 -1.94
CA VAL A 102 1.45 -13.50 -0.99
C VAL A 102 0.76 -12.66 0.06
N GLN A 103 0.96 -13.00 1.33
CA GLN A 103 0.49 -12.21 2.48
C GLN A 103 1.69 -11.80 3.34
N ILE A 104 1.90 -10.50 3.54
CA ILE A 104 3.00 -9.98 4.36
C ILE A 104 2.47 -9.05 5.45
N ASN A 105 2.81 -9.36 6.70
CA ASN A 105 2.69 -8.45 7.84
C ASN A 105 4.09 -8.06 8.33
N GLN A 106 4.50 -6.82 8.09
CA GLN A 106 5.84 -6.30 8.38
C GLN A 106 5.75 -5.21 9.44
N LEU A 107 6.27 -5.48 10.63
CA LEU A 107 6.25 -4.57 11.77
C LEU A 107 7.66 -4.05 12.08
N GLY A 108 7.75 -2.83 12.59
CA GLY A 108 9.01 -2.26 13.07
C GLY A 108 9.84 -1.66 11.94
N SER A 109 11.00 -2.26 11.67
CA SER A 109 11.95 -1.85 10.62
C SER A 109 12.63 -3.09 10.04
N ALA A 110 12.37 -3.35 8.76
CA ALA A 110 12.69 -4.62 8.12
C ALA A 110 12.84 -4.49 6.59
N SER A 111 13.41 -5.49 5.93
CA SER A 111 13.45 -5.57 4.46
C SER A 111 13.20 -6.99 3.99
N PHE A 112 12.31 -7.15 3.00
CA PHE A 112 11.98 -8.43 2.36
C PHE A 112 12.00 -8.31 0.84
N SER A 113 12.40 -9.39 0.19
CA SER A 113 12.15 -9.63 -1.23
C SER A 113 11.52 -11.01 -1.38
N ILE A 114 10.41 -11.08 -2.13
CA ILE A 114 9.71 -12.31 -2.51
C ILE A 114 9.69 -12.36 -4.03
N GLU A 115 10.24 -13.43 -4.58
CA GLU A 115 10.10 -13.80 -5.98
C GLU A 115 9.38 -15.15 -6.03
N GLN A 116 8.19 -15.16 -6.62
CA GLN A 116 7.32 -16.33 -6.71
C GLN A 116 7.06 -16.63 -8.19
N ILE A 117 7.72 -17.68 -8.68
CA ILE A 117 7.59 -18.16 -10.07
C ILE A 117 7.00 -19.57 -10.02
N ALA A 118 5.68 -19.66 -9.95
CA ALA A 118 4.91 -20.89 -9.79
C ALA A 118 3.44 -20.63 -10.16
N ASP A 119 2.66 -21.70 -10.28
CA ASP A 119 1.20 -21.60 -10.33
C ASP A 119 0.62 -22.15 -9.00
N GLY A 120 -0.41 -21.50 -8.45
CA GLY A 120 -1.11 -21.97 -7.25
C GLY A 120 -0.28 -21.98 -5.96
N ALA A 121 0.81 -21.20 -5.88
CA ALA A 121 1.68 -21.17 -4.71
C ALA A 121 1.23 -20.10 -3.70
N ALA A 122 1.36 -20.40 -2.40
CA ALA A 122 1.02 -19.48 -1.32
C ALA A 122 2.24 -19.22 -0.41
N MET A 123 2.49 -17.96 -0.08
CA MET A 123 3.54 -17.55 0.88
C MET A 123 2.99 -16.55 1.89
N THR A 124 3.17 -16.84 3.18
CA THR A 124 2.84 -15.93 4.28
C THR A 124 4.11 -15.54 5.03
N ILE A 125 4.36 -14.24 5.17
CA ILE A 125 5.42 -13.69 6.02
C ILE A 125 4.78 -12.86 7.13
N THR A 126 5.26 -13.03 8.36
CA THR A 126 4.93 -12.15 9.48
C THR A 126 6.19 -11.91 10.29
N GLN A 127 6.57 -10.64 10.46
CA GLN A 127 7.76 -10.22 11.20
C GLN A 127 7.43 -9.13 12.22
N TYR A 128 8.17 -9.18 13.34
CA TYR A 128 8.08 -8.32 14.52
C TYR A 128 9.40 -7.58 14.74
#